data_AF-A0A2N9NFC9-F1
#
_entry.id   AF-A0A2N9NFC9-F1
#
_cell.length_a   1.000
_cell.length_b   1.000
_cell.length_c   1.000
_cell.angle_alpha   90.00
_cell.angle_beta   90.00
_cell.angle_gamma   90.00
#
_symmetry.space_group_name_H-M   'P 1'
#
loop_
_entity.id
_entity.type
_entity.pdbx_description
1 polymer ?
#
loop_
_entity_poly.entity_id
_entity_poly.type
_entity_poly.pdbx_seq_one_letter_code
_entity_poly.pdbx_strand_id
1 'polypeptide(L)'
;MQLPRMLQGRPFGPEALAQVQGLLGQQADWSRYRLSRELARRWDWRTPQGQLKDMAARTLLLKLQEQGWIELPPARMKSPTRSGRAPASDGPALDQSPVVCALEEVVPLQLHEVSQAGRLAARRQLEAALHRYHYLGYRSRVGQNLQYWVCDPQDRPLGCVVFGAPAWQCAVRD
;
A
#
# COMPACT_ATOMS: atom_id res chain seq x y z
N MET A 1 -6.53 -25.41 -14.09
CA MET A 1 -6.51 -24.24 -13.17
C MET A 1 -7.87 -24.12 -12.51
N GLN A 2 -7.94 -23.80 -11.22
CA GLN A 2 -9.21 -23.59 -10.51
C GLN A 2 -9.40 -22.10 -10.21
N LEU A 3 -10.60 -21.57 -10.44
CA LEU A 3 -10.88 -20.17 -10.14
C LEU A 3 -10.92 -19.95 -8.62
N PRO A 4 -10.36 -18.84 -8.13
CA PRO A 4 -10.43 -18.50 -6.72
C PRO A 4 -11.87 -18.16 -6.34
N ARG A 5 -12.35 -18.66 -5.19
CA ARG A 5 -13.67 -18.28 -4.65
C ARG A 5 -13.72 -16.83 -4.17
N MET A 6 -12.57 -16.26 -3.82
CA MET A 6 -12.40 -14.88 -3.39
C MET A 6 -11.18 -14.27 -4.06
N LEU A 7 -11.31 -13.10 -4.65
CA LEU A 7 -10.20 -12.38 -5.29
C LEU A 7 -10.29 -10.89 -4.97
N GLN A 8 -9.26 -10.33 -4.35
CA GLN A 8 -9.27 -8.94 -3.84
C GLN A 8 -10.46 -8.69 -2.90
N GLY A 9 -10.73 -9.69 -2.05
CA GLY A 9 -11.76 -9.68 -1.01
C GLY A 9 -13.19 -9.46 -1.50
N ARG A 10 -13.47 -9.96 -2.70
CA ARG A 10 -14.82 -10.14 -3.22
C ARG A 10 -15.03 -11.55 -3.74
N PRO A 11 -16.28 -12.06 -3.70
CA PRO A 11 -16.63 -13.30 -4.36
C PRO A 11 -16.19 -13.25 -5.81
N PHE A 12 -15.52 -14.30 -6.24
CA PHE A 12 -15.04 -14.44 -7.60
C PHE A 12 -15.35 -15.84 -8.11
N GLY A 13 -15.71 -15.93 -9.38
CA GLY A 13 -16.18 -17.17 -9.98
C GLY A 13 -16.39 -17.03 -11.48
N PRO A 14 -16.96 -18.07 -12.12
CA PRO A 14 -17.11 -18.11 -13.58
C PRO A 14 -17.88 -16.93 -14.16
N GLU A 15 -18.94 -16.47 -13.48
CA GLU A 15 -19.72 -15.31 -13.92
C GLU A 15 -18.89 -14.02 -13.89
N ALA A 16 -18.16 -13.77 -12.80
CA ALA A 16 -17.28 -12.61 -12.69
C ALA A 16 -16.16 -12.65 -13.73
N LEU A 17 -15.62 -13.83 -14.03
CA LEU A 17 -14.65 -14.00 -15.12
C LEU A 17 -15.27 -13.67 -16.49
N ALA A 18 -16.47 -14.18 -16.77
CA ALA A 18 -17.19 -13.92 -18.02
C ALA A 18 -17.47 -12.41 -18.20
N GLN A 19 -17.81 -11.69 -17.12
CA GLN A 19 -17.97 -10.23 -17.15
C GLN A 19 -16.66 -9.52 -17.50
N VAL A 20 -15.52 -9.96 -16.95
CA VAL A 20 -14.20 -9.41 -17.28
C VAL A 20 -13.82 -9.69 -18.74
N GLN A 21 -14.04 -10.92 -19.22
CA GLN A 21 -13.76 -11.29 -20.61
C GLN A 21 -14.65 -10.53 -21.58
N GLY A 22 -15.95 -10.38 -21.27
CA GLY A 22 -16.88 -9.56 -22.05
C GLY A 22 -16.47 -8.08 -22.09
N LEU A 23 -15.95 -7.54 -20.98
CA LEU A 23 -15.41 -6.18 -20.94
C LEU A 23 -14.20 -6.01 -21.87
N LEU A 24 -13.30 -7.01 -21.90
CA LEU A 24 -12.14 -7.00 -22.78
C LEU A 24 -12.54 -7.15 -24.26
N GLY A 25 -13.53 -7.98 -24.55
CA GLY A 25 -14.01 -8.24 -25.92
C GLY A 25 -14.77 -7.06 -26.55
N GLN A 26 -15.36 -6.17 -25.74
CA GLN A 26 -16.13 -5.03 -26.25
C GLN A 26 -15.26 -3.95 -26.92
N GLN A 27 -14.00 -3.78 -26.50
CA GLN A 27 -13.18 -2.63 -26.88
C GLN A 27 -11.67 -2.96 -26.83
N ALA A 28 -11.07 -3.27 -27.98
CA ALA A 28 -9.66 -3.61 -28.10
C ALA A 28 -8.70 -2.45 -27.71
N ASP A 29 -9.17 -1.20 -27.84
CA ASP A 29 -8.30 -0.01 -27.77
C ASP A 29 -8.16 0.56 -26.35
N TRP A 30 -8.71 -0.11 -25.34
CA TRP A 30 -8.70 0.42 -23.99
C TRP A 30 -7.36 0.19 -23.30
N SER A 31 -6.90 1.19 -22.56
CA SER A 31 -5.74 1.03 -21.69
C SER A 31 -6.12 0.21 -20.45
N ARG A 32 -5.14 -0.45 -19.83
CA ARG A 32 -5.31 -1.11 -18.51
C ARG A 32 -5.89 -0.15 -17.45
N TYR A 33 -5.61 1.15 -17.57
CA TYR A 33 -6.19 2.18 -16.70
C TYR A 33 -7.70 2.34 -16.89
N ARG A 34 -8.14 2.45 -18.15
CA ARG A 34 -9.56 2.58 -18.49
C ARG A 34 -10.32 1.31 -18.12
N LEU A 35 -9.77 0.13 -18.44
CA LEU A 35 -10.35 -1.17 -18.09
C LEU A 35 -10.61 -1.29 -16.59
N SER A 36 -9.63 -0.97 -15.73
CA SER A 36 -9.80 -1.10 -14.28
C SER A 36 -10.84 -0.13 -13.72
N ARG A 37 -10.91 1.10 -14.23
CA ARG A 37 -11.95 2.06 -13.81
C ARG A 37 -13.33 1.64 -14.24
N GLU A 38 -13.46 1.14 -15.47
CA GLU A 38 -14.74 0.69 -15.99
C GLU A 38 -15.22 -0.56 -15.26
N LEU A 39 -14.34 -1.52 -15.02
CA LEU A 39 -14.64 -2.68 -14.20
C LEU A 39 -15.09 -2.28 -12.80
N ALA A 40 -14.39 -1.33 -12.17
CA ALA A 40 -14.78 -0.80 -10.87
C ALA A 40 -16.16 -0.12 -10.90
N ARG A 41 -16.54 0.58 -11.99
CA ARG A 41 -17.88 1.16 -12.12
C ARG A 41 -18.97 0.09 -12.31
N ARG A 42 -18.77 -0.85 -13.24
CA ARG A 42 -19.75 -1.91 -13.54
C ARG A 42 -20.05 -2.79 -12.33
N TRP A 43 -19.06 -2.97 -11.46
CA TRP A 43 -19.20 -3.72 -10.22
C TRP A 43 -19.53 -2.87 -9.00
N ASP A 44 -19.89 -1.60 -9.20
CA ASP A 44 -20.05 -0.56 -8.18
C ASP A 44 -19.03 -0.65 -7.04
N TRP A 45 -17.77 -0.87 -7.42
CA TRP A 45 -16.71 -1.18 -6.49
C TRP A 45 -16.13 0.10 -5.91
N ARG A 46 -16.66 0.51 -4.77
CA ARG A 46 -16.34 1.78 -4.10
C ARG A 46 -15.87 1.60 -2.65
N THR A 47 -15.20 2.61 -2.13
CA THR A 47 -14.95 2.76 -0.69
C THR A 47 -16.22 3.23 0.01
N PRO A 48 -16.31 3.18 1.35
CA PRO A 48 -17.43 3.78 2.10
C PRO A 48 -17.65 5.27 1.80
N GLN A 49 -16.58 5.98 1.40
CA GLN A 49 -16.63 7.39 0.99
C GLN A 49 -17.00 7.57 -0.50
N GLY A 50 -17.43 6.52 -1.19
CA GLY A 50 -17.88 6.56 -2.59
C GLY A 50 -16.76 6.59 -3.64
N GLN A 51 -15.49 6.56 -3.25
CA GLN A 51 -14.37 6.58 -4.20
C GLN A 51 -14.25 5.23 -4.93
N LEU A 52 -14.06 5.25 -6.25
CA LEU A 52 -13.86 4.02 -7.03
C LEU A 52 -12.59 3.28 -6.59
N LYS A 53 -12.70 1.97 -6.38
CA LYS A 53 -11.56 1.08 -6.05
C LYS A 53 -10.87 0.58 -7.32
N ASP A 54 -10.49 1.52 -8.19
CA ASP A 54 -9.85 1.23 -9.49
C ASP A 54 -8.51 0.50 -9.34
N MET A 55 -7.76 0.78 -8.28
CA MET A 55 -6.53 0.05 -7.94
C MET A 55 -6.80 -1.41 -7.57
N ALA A 56 -7.84 -1.70 -6.80
CA ALA A 56 -8.22 -3.07 -6.48
C ALA A 56 -8.66 -3.83 -7.73
N ALA A 57 -9.44 -3.19 -8.60
CA ALA A 57 -9.81 -3.72 -9.91
C ALA A 57 -8.59 -3.97 -10.81
N ARG A 58 -7.60 -3.07 -10.81
CA ARG A 58 -6.36 -3.25 -11.57
C ARG A 58 -5.55 -4.43 -11.05
N THR A 59 -5.38 -4.58 -9.74
CA THR A 59 -4.66 -5.73 -9.17
C THR A 59 -5.42 -7.03 -9.41
N LEU A 60 -6.76 -7.02 -9.44
CA LEU A 60 -7.57 -8.18 -9.84
C LEU A 60 -7.26 -8.59 -11.28
N LEU A 61 -7.31 -7.65 -12.23
CA LEU A 61 -6.99 -7.90 -13.64
C LEU A 61 -5.57 -8.45 -13.84
N LEU A 62 -4.59 -7.86 -13.15
CA LEU A 62 -3.19 -8.32 -13.23
C LEU A 62 -3.04 -9.76 -12.72
N LYS A 63 -3.68 -10.11 -11.59
CA LYS A 63 -3.67 -11.49 -11.07
C LYS A 63 -4.31 -12.48 -12.03
N LEU A 64 -5.41 -12.11 -12.69
CA LEU A 64 -6.04 -12.97 -13.69
C LEU A 64 -5.13 -13.21 -14.90
N GLN A 65 -4.40 -12.18 -15.35
CA GLN A 65 -3.42 -12.34 -16.43
C GLN A 65 -2.22 -13.18 -16.00
N GLU A 66 -1.66 -12.94 -14.80
CA GLU A 66 -0.56 -13.75 -14.24
C GLU A 66 -0.95 -15.24 -14.13
N GLN A 67 -2.23 -15.51 -13.89
CA GLN A 67 -2.79 -16.86 -13.83
C GLN A 67 -3.27 -17.38 -15.20
N GLY A 68 -3.11 -16.64 -16.29
CA GLY A 68 -3.47 -17.08 -17.64
C GLY A 68 -4.97 -17.11 -17.97
N TRP A 69 -5.83 -16.50 -17.14
CA TRP A 69 -7.29 -16.49 -17.37
C TRP A 69 -7.74 -15.46 -18.41
N ILE A 70 -6.96 -14.39 -18.58
CA ILE A 70 -7.22 -13.30 -19.51
C ILE A 70 -5.90 -12.79 -20.09
N GLU A 71 -5.96 -12.12 -21.23
CA GLU A 71 -4.85 -11.33 -21.75
C GLU A 71 -5.21 -9.84 -21.66
N LEU A 72 -4.35 -9.04 -21.01
CA LEU A 72 -4.54 -7.59 -20.97
C LEU A 72 -3.77 -6.93 -22.11
N PRO A 73 -4.27 -5.80 -22.63
CA PRO A 73 -3.54 -5.03 -23.62
C PRO A 73 -2.14 -4.65 -23.11
N PRO A 74 -1.14 -4.45 -23.98
CA PRO A 74 0.21 -4.06 -23.59
C PRO A 74 0.22 -2.84 -22.67
N ALA A 75 1.16 -2.82 -21.72
CA ALA A 75 1.35 -1.67 -20.86
C ALA A 75 1.89 -0.50 -21.69
N ARG A 76 1.13 0.60 -21.76
CA ARG A 76 1.51 1.79 -22.56
C ARG A 76 2.57 2.66 -21.89
N MET A 77 2.68 2.59 -20.56
CA MET A 77 3.63 3.37 -19.77
C MET A 77 4.09 2.55 -18.58
N LYS A 78 5.32 2.81 -18.11
CA LYS A 78 5.78 2.33 -16.80
C LYS A 78 4.91 2.95 -15.71
N SER A 79 4.72 2.24 -14.60
CA SER A 79 3.95 2.80 -13.48
C SER A 79 4.59 4.11 -13.03
N PRO A 80 3.84 5.22 -12.92
CA PRO A 80 4.37 6.47 -12.38
C PRO A 80 4.64 6.35 -10.87
N THR A 81 4.12 5.32 -10.20
CA THR A 81 4.36 5.10 -8.78
C THR A 81 5.82 4.71 -8.55
N ARG A 82 6.54 5.53 -7.77
CA ARG A 82 7.89 5.23 -7.29
C ARG A 82 7.93 4.19 -6.16
N SER A 83 6.89 3.35 -6.05
CA SER A 83 6.83 2.26 -5.05
C SER A 83 8.09 1.39 -5.14
N GLY A 84 8.78 1.19 -4.02
CA GLY A 84 10.02 0.44 -3.94
C GLY A 84 11.30 1.28 -3.95
N ARG A 85 11.24 2.55 -4.33
CA ARG A 85 12.42 3.43 -4.32
C ARG A 85 12.60 4.09 -2.96
N ALA A 86 13.83 4.14 -2.48
CA ALA A 86 14.18 4.96 -1.33
C ALA A 86 13.80 6.42 -1.63
N PRO A 87 13.11 7.12 -0.71
CA PRO A 87 12.91 8.55 -0.86
C PRO A 87 14.25 9.28 -0.77
N ALA A 88 14.38 10.38 -1.51
CA ALA A 88 15.46 11.33 -1.27
C ALA A 88 15.21 11.96 0.12
N SER A 89 16.20 11.85 1.00
CA SER A 89 16.19 12.43 2.34
C SER A 89 17.45 13.25 2.52
N ASP A 90 17.28 14.50 2.96
CA ASP A 90 18.39 15.37 3.32
C ASP A 90 18.78 15.06 4.76
N GLY A 91 19.70 14.11 4.93
CA GLY A 91 20.29 13.73 6.21
C GLY A 91 19.96 12.32 6.70
N PRO A 92 20.74 11.81 7.67
CA PRO A 92 20.52 10.49 8.25
C PRO A 92 19.18 10.45 8.97
N ALA A 93 18.36 9.44 8.67
CA ALA A 93 17.03 9.32 9.23
C ALA A 93 17.01 8.97 10.73
N LEU A 94 18.13 8.46 11.25
CA LEU A 94 18.36 8.11 12.65
C LEU A 94 19.81 8.45 12.99
N ASP A 95 20.03 9.01 14.18
CA ASP A 95 21.38 9.11 14.74
C ASP A 95 21.86 7.72 15.18
N GLN A 96 22.99 7.31 14.64
CA GLN A 96 23.60 6.00 14.93
C GLN A 96 24.55 6.04 16.13
N SER A 97 24.74 7.19 16.77
CA SER A 97 25.54 7.27 17.99
C SER A 97 24.98 6.32 19.06
N PRO A 98 25.82 5.55 19.78
CA PRO A 98 25.33 4.67 20.83
C PRO A 98 24.54 5.44 21.89
N VAL A 99 23.42 4.87 22.32
CA VAL A 99 22.69 5.35 23.50
C VAL A 99 23.34 4.68 24.72
N VAL A 100 24.09 5.45 25.52
CA VAL A 100 24.81 4.96 26.70
C VAL A 100 24.35 5.76 27.92
N CYS A 101 23.31 5.25 28.57
CA CYS A 101 22.69 5.85 29.75
C CYS A 101 21.90 4.80 30.52
N ALA A 102 21.38 5.15 31.69
CA ALA A 102 20.42 4.32 32.40
C ALA A 102 19.08 4.30 31.63
N LEU A 103 18.37 3.17 31.69
CA LEU A 103 17.10 3.01 30.98
C LEU A 103 16.06 4.06 31.38
N GLU A 104 16.05 4.45 32.66
CA GLU A 104 15.18 5.50 33.22
C GLU A 104 15.35 6.86 32.56
N GLU A 105 16.51 7.13 31.94
CA GLU A 105 16.77 8.37 31.21
C GLU A 105 16.13 8.36 29.80
N VAL A 106 15.82 7.18 29.27
CA VAL A 106 15.26 6.97 27.92
C VAL A 106 13.74 6.77 27.96
N VAL A 107 13.19 6.42 29.12
CA VAL A 107 11.75 6.15 29.28
C VAL A 107 11.06 7.29 30.04
N PRO A 108 9.76 7.53 29.81
CA PRO A 108 8.91 6.87 28.83
C PRO A 108 9.22 7.31 27.38
N LEU A 109 9.14 6.36 26.45
CA LEU A 109 9.24 6.65 25.02
C LEU A 109 8.02 7.42 24.54
N GLN A 110 8.23 8.39 23.65
CA GLN A 110 7.17 9.20 23.06
C GLN A 110 6.87 8.75 21.62
N LEU A 111 5.58 8.64 21.30
CA LEU A 111 5.11 8.28 19.96
C LEU A 111 4.60 9.51 19.23
N HIS A 112 5.30 9.95 18.20
CA HIS A 112 4.89 11.08 17.36
C HIS A 112 4.23 10.56 16.09
N GLU A 113 2.91 10.69 15.99
CA GLU A 113 2.18 10.32 14.78
C GLU A 113 2.59 11.23 13.61
N VAL A 114 2.98 10.64 12.49
CA VAL A 114 3.37 11.36 11.26
C VAL A 114 2.55 10.99 10.04
N SER A 115 1.53 10.13 10.14
CA SER A 115 0.71 9.69 9.00
C SER A 115 0.05 10.84 8.23
N GLN A 116 -0.29 11.92 8.92
CA GLN A 116 -1.07 13.05 8.42
C GLN A 116 -0.38 13.85 7.30
N ALA A 117 -1.17 14.49 6.44
CA ALA A 117 -0.69 15.19 5.24
C ALA A 117 0.31 16.32 5.53
N GLY A 118 0.16 17.02 6.66
CA GLY A 118 1.04 18.13 7.08
C GLY A 118 2.44 17.73 7.54
N ARG A 119 2.71 16.42 7.73
CA ARG A 119 3.99 15.90 8.26
C ARG A 119 4.89 15.32 7.15
N LEU A 120 4.89 15.91 5.95
CA LEU A 120 5.53 15.32 4.77
C LEU A 120 7.03 15.02 4.95
N ALA A 121 7.79 15.95 5.54
CA ALA A 121 9.23 15.78 5.77
C ALA A 121 9.51 14.62 6.75
N ALA A 122 8.84 14.62 7.91
CA ALA A 122 9.00 13.57 8.91
C ALA A 122 8.62 12.17 8.38
N ARG A 123 7.59 12.07 7.52
CA ARG A 123 7.25 10.82 6.82
C ARG A 123 8.33 10.37 5.85
N ARG A 124 8.94 11.30 5.09
CA ARG A 124 10.02 10.95 4.14
C ARG A 124 11.25 10.43 4.87
N GLN A 125 11.60 11.05 6.00
CA GLN A 125 12.68 10.56 6.86
C GLN A 125 12.36 9.16 7.39
N LEU A 126 11.12 8.94 7.86
CA LEU A 126 10.69 7.63 8.35
C LEU A 126 10.76 6.55 7.25
N GLU A 127 10.26 6.86 6.05
CA GLU A 127 10.36 5.97 4.90
C GLU A 127 11.82 5.67 4.52
N ALA A 128 12.72 6.67 4.61
CA ALA A 128 14.15 6.48 4.39
C ALA A 128 14.78 5.57 5.46
N ALA A 129 14.42 5.74 6.74
CA ALA A 129 14.87 4.86 7.82
C ALA A 129 14.43 3.42 7.58
N LEU A 130 13.17 3.19 7.22
CA LEU A 130 12.67 1.85 6.91
C LEU A 130 13.38 1.24 5.71
N HIS A 131 13.59 2.00 4.63
CA HIS A 131 14.29 1.50 3.45
C HIS A 131 15.73 1.09 3.79
N ARG A 132 16.39 1.82 4.69
CA ARG A 132 17.79 1.60 5.07
C ARG A 132 17.96 0.49 6.12
N TYR A 133 17.10 0.43 7.12
CA TYR A 133 17.34 -0.36 8.34
C TYR A 133 16.34 -1.51 8.56
N HIS A 134 15.23 -1.56 7.83
CA HIS A 134 14.27 -2.66 8.00
C HIS A 134 14.88 -3.98 7.47
N TYR A 135 15.08 -4.95 8.36
CA TYR A 135 15.81 -6.18 8.08
C TYR A 135 15.19 -7.06 6.98
N LEU A 136 13.87 -7.01 6.77
CA LEU A 136 13.20 -7.70 5.65
C LEU A 136 13.14 -6.87 4.36
N GLY A 137 13.73 -5.67 4.38
CA GLY A 137 13.54 -4.65 3.37
C GLY A 137 12.17 -3.97 3.48
N TYR A 138 12.13 -2.72 3.05
CA TYR A 138 10.91 -1.93 2.96
C TYR A 138 10.78 -1.36 1.55
N ARG A 139 9.66 -1.62 0.87
CA ARG A 139 9.42 -1.15 -0.51
C ARG A 139 8.52 0.06 -0.54
N SER A 140 7.35 -0.03 0.10
CA SER A 140 6.40 1.07 0.14
C SER A 140 5.34 0.83 1.20
N ARG A 141 4.64 1.89 1.56
CA ARG A 141 3.37 1.82 2.27
C ARG A 141 2.35 1.03 1.46
N VAL A 142 1.54 0.22 2.15
CA VAL A 142 0.42 -0.51 1.55
C VAL A 142 -0.86 0.03 2.17
N GLY A 143 -1.79 0.48 1.33
CA GLY A 143 -3.11 0.95 1.77
C GLY A 143 -3.07 2.10 2.79
N GLN A 144 -4.13 2.20 3.59
CA GLN A 144 -4.14 3.08 4.77
C GLN A 144 -3.14 2.56 5.81
N ASN A 145 -2.47 3.48 6.50
CA ASN A 145 -1.45 3.14 7.47
C ASN A 145 -1.29 4.28 8.49
N LEU A 146 -0.92 3.91 9.72
CA LEU A 146 -0.46 4.83 10.77
C LEU A 146 1.06 4.71 10.88
N GLN A 147 1.72 5.84 11.09
CA GLN A 147 3.18 5.92 11.14
C GLN A 147 3.59 6.72 12.36
N TYR A 148 4.55 6.20 13.12
CA TYR A 148 5.04 6.82 14.35
C TYR A 148 6.56 6.87 14.35
N TRP A 149 7.10 8.03 14.71
CA TRP A 149 8.44 8.11 15.27
C TRP A 149 8.38 7.74 16.75
N VAL A 150 9.36 6.98 17.21
CA VAL A 150 9.58 6.63 18.60
C VAL A 150 10.79 7.43 19.08
N CYS A 151 10.57 8.33 20.03
CA CYS A 151 11.61 9.21 20.56
C CYS A 151 11.82 9.00 22.06
N ASP A 152 13.00 9.37 22.55
CA ASP A 152 13.26 9.54 23.98
C ASP A 152 12.64 10.86 24.50
N PRO A 153 12.70 11.16 25.81
CA PRO A 153 12.18 12.40 26.38
C PRO A 153 12.86 13.69 25.87
N GLN A 154 13.99 13.59 25.19
CA GLN A 154 14.75 14.69 24.59
C GLN A 154 14.46 14.83 23.08
N ASP A 155 13.37 14.23 22.59
CA ASP A 155 12.95 14.23 21.18
C ASP A 155 13.96 13.57 20.23
N ARG A 156 14.91 12.77 20.75
CA ARG A 156 15.85 12.02 19.90
C ARG A 156 15.13 10.82 19.27
N PRO A 157 15.11 10.69 17.93
CA PRO A 157 14.54 9.51 17.29
C PRO A 157 15.36 8.26 17.61
N LEU A 158 14.69 7.24 18.16
CA LEU A 158 15.29 5.94 18.49
C LEU A 158 14.82 4.83 17.54
N GLY A 159 13.65 5.01 16.91
CA GLY A 159 13.09 4.05 16.00
C GLY A 159 11.78 4.51 15.39
N CYS A 160 11.16 3.68 14.57
CA CYS A 160 9.86 3.98 13.98
C CYS A 160 8.98 2.74 13.89
N VAL A 161 7.67 2.96 13.88
CA VAL A 161 6.66 1.90 13.76
C VAL A 161 5.65 2.29 12.70
N VAL A 162 5.31 1.34 11.83
CA VAL A 162 4.28 1.51 10.82
C VAL A 162 3.25 0.40 10.94
N PHE A 163 2.00 0.80 11.18
CA PHE A 163 0.86 -0.08 11.18
C PHE A 163 0.14 0.03 9.84
N GLY A 164 0.12 -1.05 9.06
CA GLY A 164 -0.72 -1.15 7.88
C GLY A 164 -2.15 -1.51 8.27
N ALA A 165 -3.13 -1.04 7.49
CA ALA A 165 -4.50 -1.48 7.67
C ALA A 165 -4.57 -3.02 7.54
N PRO A 166 -5.23 -3.72 8.48
CA PRO A 166 -5.38 -5.15 8.43
C PRO A 166 -6.14 -5.51 7.16
N ALA A 167 -5.51 -6.31 6.31
CA ALA A 167 -6.14 -6.77 5.08
C ALA A 167 -7.25 -7.76 5.47
N TRP A 168 -8.50 -7.32 5.45
CA TRP A 168 -9.70 -8.17 5.46
C TRP A 168 -9.99 -8.95 6.75
N GLN A 169 -9.41 -8.59 7.90
CA GLN A 169 -9.49 -9.39 9.13
C GLN A 169 -9.86 -8.63 10.41
N CYS A 170 -10.13 -7.34 10.37
CA CYS A 170 -10.69 -6.69 11.55
C CYS A 170 -12.21 -6.67 11.47
N ALA A 171 -12.84 -7.56 12.24
CA ALA A 171 -14.15 -7.27 12.80
C ALA A 171 -14.07 -5.95 13.59
N VAL A 172 -15.21 -5.28 13.79
CA VAL A 172 -15.30 -4.14 14.70
C VAL A 172 -14.72 -4.60 16.04
N ARG A 173 -13.65 -3.96 16.50
CA ARG A 173 -13.20 -4.13 17.88
C ARG A 173 -14.13 -3.26 18.73
N ASP A 174 -14.89 -3.95 19.54
CA ASP A 174 -15.67 -3.50 20.69
C ASP A 174 -14.80 -2.72 21.71
#